data_AF-A0A0D6L7N3-F1
#
_entry.id   AF-A0A0D6L7N3-F1
#
_cell.length_a   1.000
_cell.length_b   1.000
_cell.length_c   1.000
_cell.angle_alpha   90.00
_cell.angle_beta   90.00
_cell.angle_gamma   90.00
#
_symmetry.space_group_name_H-M   'P 1'
#
loop_
_entity.id
_entity.type
_entity.pdbx_description
1 polymer ?
#
loop_
_entity_poly.entity_id
_entity_poly.type
_entity_poly.pdbx_seq_one_letter_code
_entity_poly.pdbx_strand_id
1 'polypeptide(L)'
;MEELSKKRTNGAVHRHSINIEKVLGKGKMHSKFVISDNRHFYLGSANLDWRSLTQKMELGVLVENCECLGEDLKNIFDVYWNIPKESYPKTIEKEAYYNMKRPLEVEIEGERSSIYLA
;
A
#
# COMPACT_ATOMS: atom_id res chain seq x y z
N MET A 1 -2.88 36.56 3.29
CA MET A 1 -2.16 35.28 3.05
C MET A 1 -3.00 34.05 3.42
N GLU A 2 -4.30 34.21 3.71
CA GLU A 2 -5.22 33.16 4.18
C GLU A 2 -6.20 32.69 3.08
N GLU A 3 -5.93 33.04 1.82
CA GLU A 3 -6.84 32.80 0.68
C GLU A 3 -6.43 31.65 -0.24
N LEU A 4 -5.47 30.80 0.15
CA LEU A 4 -5.17 29.55 -0.56
C LEU A 4 -5.85 28.32 0.06
N SER A 5 -6.61 28.49 1.14
CA SER A 5 -7.22 27.41 1.94
C SER A 5 -8.55 26.84 1.39
N LYS A 6 -9.10 27.34 0.28
CA LYS A 6 -10.38 26.83 -0.26
C LYS A 6 -10.30 26.56 -1.77
N LYS A 7 -9.45 25.61 -2.18
CA LYS A 7 -9.60 24.98 -3.50
C LYS A 7 -10.62 23.84 -3.40
N ARG A 8 -11.75 24.07 -4.08
CA ARG A 8 -12.86 23.14 -4.36
C ARG A 8 -12.46 21.66 -4.38
N THR A 9 -13.04 20.88 -3.46
CA THR A 9 -12.99 19.41 -3.44
C THR A 9 -14.18 18.83 -4.21
N ASN A 10 -14.19 18.98 -5.54
CA ASN A 10 -15.20 18.38 -6.42
C ASN A 10 -14.64 17.23 -7.27
N GLY A 11 -13.48 16.68 -6.91
CA GLY A 11 -12.87 15.55 -7.61
C GLY A 11 -13.08 14.24 -6.85
N ALA A 12 -13.25 13.12 -7.56
CA ALA A 12 -13.34 11.78 -6.98
C ALA A 12 -12.02 11.26 -6.36
N VAL A 13 -10.98 12.10 -6.32
CA VAL A 13 -9.63 11.73 -5.91
C VAL A 13 -9.22 12.54 -4.69
N HIS A 14 -8.93 11.83 -3.61
CA HIS A 14 -8.32 12.40 -2.41
C HIS A 14 -6.81 12.14 -2.45
N ARG A 15 -6.01 13.22 -2.37
CA ARG A 15 -4.55 13.12 -2.29
C ARG A 15 -4.08 13.46 -0.88
N HIS A 16 -3.31 12.56 -0.29
CA HIS A 16 -2.63 12.77 0.99
C HIS A 16 -1.11 12.79 0.77
N SER A 17 -0.44 13.86 1.18
CA SER A 17 1.01 14.03 1.01
C SER A 17 1.71 13.85 2.35
N ILE A 18 2.68 12.92 2.39
CA ILE A 18 3.42 12.55 3.60
C ILE A 18 4.87 13.02 3.46
N ASN A 19 5.42 13.63 4.51
CA ASN A 19 6.84 13.93 4.59
C ASN A 19 7.58 12.75 5.22
N ILE A 20 7.94 11.77 4.40
CA ILE A 20 8.59 10.53 4.84
C ILE A 20 9.94 10.79 5.51
N GLU A 21 10.71 11.79 5.07
CA GLU A 21 11.99 12.14 5.67
C GLU A 21 11.81 12.63 7.11
N LYS A 22 10.81 13.47 7.37
CA LYS A 22 10.49 13.95 8.73
C LYS A 22 10.00 12.82 9.64
N VAL A 23 9.27 11.85 9.08
CA VAL A 23 8.67 10.74 9.84
C VAL A 23 9.69 9.66 10.18
N LEU A 24 10.54 9.27 9.23
CA LEU A 24 11.50 8.17 9.39
C LEU A 24 12.93 8.64 9.73
N GLY A 25 13.22 9.95 9.60
CA GLY A 25 14.54 10.55 9.79
C GLY A 25 15.56 10.24 8.68
N LYS A 26 15.41 9.09 8.00
CA LYS A 26 16.22 8.65 6.85
C LYS A 26 15.45 7.62 6.03
N GLY A 27 15.83 7.44 4.76
CA GLY A 27 15.24 6.45 3.85
C GLY A 27 14.11 7.00 2.98
N LYS A 28 13.60 6.17 2.07
CA LYS A 28 12.52 6.51 1.14
C LYS A 28 11.46 5.40 1.16
N MET A 29 10.19 5.78 1.06
CA MET A 29 9.10 4.81 0.87
C MET A 29 9.16 4.32 -0.59
N HIS A 30 9.23 3.00 -0.77
CA HIS A 30 9.37 2.38 -2.09
C HIS A 30 8.26 1.36 -2.41
N SER A 31 7.13 1.43 -1.72
CA SER A 31 5.95 0.59 -1.98
C SER A 31 5.13 1.17 -3.13
N LYS A 32 4.67 0.33 -4.06
CA LYS A 32 3.68 0.71 -5.08
C LYS A 32 2.61 -0.38 -5.16
N PHE A 33 1.38 0.01 -4.90
CA PHE A 33 0.24 -0.89 -4.96
C PHE A 33 -1.06 -0.12 -5.22
N VAL A 34 -2.09 -0.85 -5.63
CA VAL A 34 -3.47 -0.36 -5.78
C VAL A 34 -4.38 -1.39 -5.13
N ILE A 35 -5.31 -0.95 -4.28
CA ILE A 35 -6.30 -1.80 -3.61
C ILE A 35 -7.69 -1.45 -4.17
N SER A 36 -8.50 -2.45 -4.48
CA SER A 36 -9.90 -2.31 -4.88
C SER A 36 -10.79 -3.18 -4.00
N ASP A 37 -11.85 -2.58 -3.45
CA ASP A 37 -12.89 -3.23 -2.61
C ASP A 37 -12.34 -4.10 -1.47
N ASN A 38 -11.13 -3.80 -0.98
CA ASN A 38 -10.42 -4.56 0.05
C ASN A 38 -10.28 -6.07 -0.25
N ARG A 39 -10.35 -6.48 -1.52
CA ARG A 39 -10.27 -7.89 -1.92
C ARG A 39 -9.47 -8.16 -3.20
N HIS A 40 -9.24 -7.12 -3.99
CA HIS A 40 -8.34 -7.17 -5.15
C HIS A 40 -7.21 -6.17 -4.95
N PHE A 41 -5.99 -6.54 -5.32
CA PHE A 41 -4.89 -5.57 -5.34
C PHE A 41 -3.81 -5.91 -6.35
N TYR A 42 -3.15 -4.87 -6.84
CA TYR A 42 -1.87 -4.95 -7.52
C TYR A 42 -0.76 -4.58 -6.54
N LEU A 43 0.32 -5.36 -6.48
CA LEU A 43 1.56 -5.03 -5.78
C LEU A 43 2.74 -5.27 -6.71
N GLY A 44 3.61 -4.28 -6.91
CA GLY A 44 4.72 -4.45 -7.85
C GLY A 44 5.70 -3.28 -7.94
N SER A 45 6.50 -3.30 -9.00
CA SER A 45 7.57 -2.32 -9.24
C SER A 45 7.08 -1.05 -9.95
N ALA A 46 5.93 -1.11 -10.64
CA ALA A 46 5.42 -0.01 -11.43
C ALA A 46 5.11 1.21 -10.54
N ASN A 47 5.73 2.34 -10.85
CA ASN A 47 5.25 3.61 -10.34
C ASN A 47 3.88 3.92 -10.92
N LEU A 48 3.05 4.66 -10.17
CA LEU A 48 1.78 5.20 -10.66
C LEU A 48 2.00 6.45 -11.54
N ASP A 49 2.86 6.30 -12.55
CA ASP A 49 3.18 7.33 -13.54
C ASP A 49 3.18 6.76 -14.95
N TRP A 50 2.94 7.63 -15.94
CA TRP A 50 2.77 7.24 -17.32
C TRP A 50 4.00 6.52 -17.91
N ARG A 51 5.22 6.76 -17.42
CA ARG A 51 6.43 6.10 -17.94
C ARG A 51 6.47 4.65 -17.50
N SER A 52 6.13 4.35 -16.25
CA SER A 52 6.02 2.95 -15.79
C SER A 52 4.91 2.20 -16.52
N LEU A 53 3.87 2.89 -17.01
CA LEU A 53 2.79 2.27 -17.80
C LEU A 53 3.11 2.06 -19.29
N THR A 54 4.06 2.81 -19.87
CA THR A 54 4.24 2.83 -21.33
C THR A 54 5.67 2.60 -21.81
N GLN A 55 6.67 2.80 -20.95
CA GLN A 55 8.08 2.85 -21.35
C GLN A 55 9.00 1.93 -20.54
N LYS A 56 8.53 1.36 -19.43
CA LYS A 56 9.32 0.47 -18.58
C LYS A 56 8.73 -0.93 -18.57
N MET A 57 9.60 -1.91 -18.42
CA MET A 57 9.17 -3.26 -18.05
C MET A 57 9.09 -3.32 -16.53
N GLU A 58 7.89 -3.56 -16.04
CA GLU A 58 7.56 -3.62 -14.62
C GLU A 58 7.05 -5.02 -14.29
N LEU A 59 7.26 -5.46 -13.06
CA LEU A 59 6.77 -6.75 -12.56
C LEU A 59 5.84 -6.48 -11.39
N GLY A 60 4.78 -7.28 -11.27
CA GLY A 60 3.92 -7.25 -10.10
C GLY A 60 3.03 -8.48 -10.03
N VAL A 61 2.38 -8.61 -8.88
CA VAL A 61 1.39 -9.65 -8.61
C VAL A 61 0.02 -8.97 -8.56
N LEU A 62 -0.93 -9.53 -9.30
CA LEU A 62 -2.34 -9.22 -9.16
C LEU A 62 -2.97 -10.30 -8.29
N VAL A 63 -3.56 -9.89 -7.18
CA VAL A 63 -4.35 -10.77 -6.31
C VAL A 63 -5.81 -10.40 -6.48
N GLU A 64 -6.66 -11.40 -6.72
CA GLU A 64 -8.08 -11.20 -6.95
C GLU A 64 -8.89 -12.03 -5.95
N ASN A 65 -9.99 -11.45 -5.46
CA ASN A 65 -10.98 -12.14 -4.62
C ASN A 65 -10.39 -12.80 -3.35
N CYS A 66 -9.41 -12.18 -2.69
CA CYS A 66 -8.97 -12.54 -1.35
C CYS A 66 -9.09 -11.32 -0.43
N GLU A 67 -10.22 -11.25 0.26
CA GLU A 67 -10.48 -10.25 1.31
C GLU A 67 -9.41 -10.30 2.41
N CYS A 68 -8.92 -11.50 2.71
CA CYS A 68 -7.81 -11.77 3.61
C CYS A 68 -6.56 -10.90 3.37
N LEU A 69 -5.92 -11.09 2.22
CA LEU A 69 -4.70 -10.38 1.85
C LEU A 69 -5.00 -8.93 1.47
N GLY A 70 -6.21 -8.66 0.96
CA GLY A 70 -6.67 -7.30 0.69
C GLY A 70 -6.75 -6.46 1.96
N GLU A 71 -7.30 -7.00 3.05
CA GLU A 71 -7.33 -6.34 4.36
C GLU A 71 -5.92 -6.21 4.97
N ASP A 72 -5.04 -7.21 4.78
CA ASP A 72 -3.64 -7.11 5.21
C ASP A 72 -2.89 -5.97 4.51
N LEU A 73 -3.05 -5.83 3.19
CA LEU A 73 -2.45 -4.72 2.45
C LEU A 73 -3.11 -3.38 2.80
N LYS A 74 -4.42 -3.37 3.09
CA LYS A 74 -5.12 -2.19 3.59
C LYS A 74 -4.59 -1.76 4.94
N ASN A 75 -4.26 -2.68 5.85
CA ASN A 75 -3.65 -2.33 7.14
C ASN A 75 -2.32 -1.59 6.93
N ILE A 76 -1.50 -2.01 5.97
CA ILE A 76 -0.26 -1.30 5.58
C ILE A 76 -0.57 0.09 5.03
N PHE A 77 -1.58 0.21 4.15
CA PHE A 77 -2.03 1.49 3.63
C PHE A 77 -2.51 2.44 4.73
N ASP A 78 -3.33 1.96 5.66
CA ASP A 78 -3.87 2.75 6.77
C ASP A 78 -2.76 3.26 7.68
N VAL A 79 -1.72 2.46 7.92
CA VAL A 79 -0.52 2.94 8.62
C VAL A 79 0.07 4.13 7.86
N TYR A 80 0.33 4.01 6.55
CA TYR A 80 0.88 5.13 5.78
C TYR A 80 -0.03 6.36 5.78
N TRP A 81 -1.34 6.16 5.61
CA TRP A 81 -2.32 7.23 5.50
C TRP A 81 -2.50 8.01 6.80
N ASN A 82 -2.37 7.33 7.94
CA ASN A 82 -2.58 7.92 9.26
C ASN A 82 -1.28 8.34 9.96
N ILE A 83 -0.11 8.24 9.30
CA ILE A 83 1.15 8.73 9.85
C ILE A 83 1.00 10.22 10.25
N PRO A 84 1.19 10.55 11.54
CA PRO A 84 1.25 11.95 11.98
C PRO A 84 2.33 12.71 11.22
N LYS A 85 2.11 14.02 11.01
CA LYS A 85 3.11 14.90 10.37
C LYS A 85 4.43 15.00 11.16
N GLU A 86 4.45 14.57 12.42
CA GLU A 86 5.58 14.69 13.32
C GLU A 86 6.28 13.38 13.71
N SER A 87 5.62 12.21 13.62
CA SER A 87 6.21 10.96 14.11
C SER A 87 5.56 9.72 13.52
N TYR A 88 6.34 8.63 13.41
CA TYR A 88 5.80 7.32 13.06
C TYR A 88 5.04 6.72 14.26
N PRO A 89 3.87 6.09 14.05
CA PRO A 89 3.16 5.43 15.14
C PRO A 89 4.00 4.30 15.72
N LYS A 90 4.24 4.31 17.03
CA LYS A 90 5.05 3.29 17.72
C LYS A 90 4.38 1.91 17.78
N THR A 91 3.08 1.85 17.52
CA THR A 91 2.28 0.63 17.63
C THR A 91 1.39 0.50 16.41
N ILE A 92 1.55 -0.61 15.67
CA ILE A 92 0.56 -1.06 14.69
C ILE A 92 -0.42 -1.93 15.47
N GLU A 93 -1.66 -1.46 15.64
CA GLU A 93 -2.63 -2.12 16.52
C GLU A 93 -3.28 -3.38 15.90
N LYS A 94 -3.30 -3.49 14.56
CA LYS A 94 -3.85 -4.64 13.86
C LYS A 94 -2.75 -5.62 13.43
N GLU A 95 -2.81 -6.84 13.94
CA GLU A 95 -2.05 -7.95 13.34
C GLU A 95 -2.67 -8.34 11.99
N ALA A 96 -1.80 -8.62 11.01
CA ALA A 96 -2.22 -9.17 9.72
C ALA A 96 -2.77 -10.59 9.88
N TYR A 97 -3.80 -10.93 9.11
CA TYR A 97 -4.34 -12.29 8.98
C TYR A 97 -3.21 -13.25 8.63
N TYR A 98 -2.40 -12.89 7.63
CA TYR A 98 -1.22 -13.66 7.23
C TYR A 98 0.05 -12.86 7.45
N ASN A 99 1.04 -13.52 8.04
CA ASN A 99 2.32 -12.92 8.39
C ASN A 99 3.42 -13.98 8.40
N MET A 100 4.66 -13.57 8.65
CA MET A 100 5.82 -14.48 8.64
C MET A 100 5.66 -15.70 9.58
N LYS A 101 4.89 -15.59 10.67
CA LYS A 101 4.62 -16.72 11.60
C LYS A 101 3.45 -17.59 11.16
N ARG A 102 2.48 -17.01 10.46
CA ARG A 102 1.27 -17.67 9.96
C ARG A 102 1.04 -17.25 8.50
N PRO A 103 1.81 -17.78 7.54
CA PRO A 103 1.61 -17.46 6.13
C PRO A 103 0.31 -18.09 5.59
N LEU A 104 -0.19 -17.54 4.50
CA LEU A 104 -1.26 -18.16 3.71
C LEU A 104 -0.65 -19.27 2.87
N GLU A 105 -1.01 -20.51 3.17
CA GLU A 105 -0.63 -21.67 2.36
C GLU A 105 -1.56 -21.82 1.16
N VAL A 106 -1.00 -21.75 -0.04
CA VAL A 106 -1.72 -21.97 -1.30
C VAL A 106 -0.98 -22.97 -2.19
N GLU A 107 -1.66 -23.46 -3.21
CA GLU A 107 -1.05 -24.25 -4.28
C GLU A 107 -1.18 -23.46 -5.59
N ILE A 108 -0.06 -23.17 -6.24
CA ILE A 108 0.01 -22.44 -7.50
C ILE A 108 0.60 -23.39 -8.53
N GLU A 109 -0.19 -23.79 -9.52
CA GLU A 109 0.23 -24.72 -10.58
C GLU A 109 0.82 -26.05 -10.05
N GLY A 110 0.31 -26.54 -8.92
CA GLY A 110 0.78 -27.78 -8.28
C GLY A 110 1.90 -27.59 -7.26
N GLU A 111 2.43 -26.37 -7.13
CA GLU A 111 3.51 -26.04 -6.20
C GLU A 111 2.95 -25.38 -4.93
N ARG A 112 3.24 -25.99 -3.78
CA ARG A 112 2.88 -25.43 -2.47
C ARG A 112 3.69 -24.18 -2.19
N SER A 113 3.00 -23.09 -1.87
CA SER A 113 3.59 -21.77 -1.66
C SER A 113 3.02 -21.11 -0.41
N SER A 114 3.90 -20.52 0.40
CA SER A 114 3.55 -19.75 1.59
C SER A 114 3.59 -18.26 1.26
N ILE A 115 2.46 -17.55 1.41
CA ILE A 115 2.30 -16.14 1.03
C ILE A 115 2.04 -15.28 2.26
N TYR A 116 2.74 -14.16 2.37
CA TYR A 116 2.43 -13.08 3.29
C TYR A 116 2.98 -11.75 2.76
N LEU A 117 2.47 -10.64 3.28
CA LEU A 117 2.97 -9.29 2.99
C LEU A 117 3.96 -8.87 4.08
N ALA A 118 5.09 -8.29 3.69
CA ALA A 118 6.21 -7.94 4.58
C ALA A 118 6.83 -6.59 4.23
#